data_AF-A0AAV6ZDC6-F1
#
_entry.id   AF-A0AAV6ZDC6-F1
#
_cell.length_a   1.000
_cell.length_b   1.000
_cell.length_c   1.000
_cell.angle_alpha   90.00
_cell.angle_beta   90.00
_cell.angle_gamma   90.00
#
_symmetry.space_group_name_H-M   'P 1'
#
loop_
_entity.id
_entity.type
_entity.pdbx_description
1 polymer ?
#
loop_
_entity_poly.entity_id
_entity_poly.type
_entity_poly.pdbx_seq_one_letter_code
_entity_poly.pdbx_strand_id
1 'polypeptide(L)'
;MSFTKWNFIMTVFGIFSFLFDIGVDLWISFKYFQQELHLFALLTIYFALVSTLIVQTFSYSWFKDDDDDDKSTKSVLITHLFLVGALLRYWFAVKYGYQATYDHRRCKFQATKQKAVCAMTDLSMLRCFKTYLESTPQFILQLYILMEHGHITIMQYLSILISAFSISWSTVDYQMSLRKSLPGKKGISVGFPLLSYTLYKFFTLTSWIVSVVFLITCNIYIFAGLVTSLGIAGFCWAWMQDTDFCTSKGMEILYRAVVGIFLIFTFFNVKGAKTRVSVCVYYSVRVLCTLGILALCFYLRPAFARTFIFAVLSVATVVTLGLGILSLILYYACFHPTLHAIGQTSEDVVDGIPGRIQRFLMP
;
A
#
# COMPACT_ATOMS: atom_id res chain seq x y z
N MET A 1 -5.73 22.59 8.57
CA MET A 1 -5.63 21.68 7.40
C MET A 1 -5.55 22.53 6.12
N SER A 2 -4.53 22.36 5.29
CA SER A 2 -4.41 23.08 4.01
C SER A 2 -4.22 22.10 2.85
N PHE A 3 -5.21 22.03 1.97
CA PHE A 3 -5.03 21.47 0.64
C PHE A 3 -4.22 22.50 -0.18
N THR A 4 -3.03 22.11 -0.65
CA THR A 4 -2.08 23.01 -1.32
C THR A 4 -2.09 22.80 -2.83
N LYS A 5 -1.56 23.76 -3.59
CA LYS A 5 -1.32 23.62 -5.04
C LYS A 5 -0.50 22.36 -5.37
N TRP A 6 0.45 22.01 -4.50
CA TRP A 6 1.24 20.78 -4.64
C TRP A 6 0.36 19.52 -4.56
N ASN A 7 -0.55 19.44 -3.58
CA ASN A 7 -1.48 18.30 -3.47
C ASN A 7 -2.37 18.17 -4.72
N PHE A 8 -2.79 19.29 -5.30
CA PHE A 8 -3.54 19.30 -6.56
C PHE A 8 -2.72 18.70 -7.71
N ILE A 9 -1.48 19.16 -7.91
CA ILE A 9 -0.57 18.65 -8.94
C ILE A 9 -0.34 17.14 -8.77
N MET A 10 -0.10 16.69 -7.53
CA MET A 10 0.07 15.26 -7.23
C MET A 10 -1.18 14.43 -7.54
N THR A 11 -2.38 14.98 -7.34
CA THR A 11 -3.64 14.30 -7.66
C THR A 11 -3.80 14.14 -9.18
N VAL A 12 -3.45 15.17 -9.96
CA VAL A 12 -3.46 15.11 -11.44
C VAL A 12 -2.43 14.12 -11.95
N PHE A 13 -1.20 14.15 -11.41
CA PHE A 13 -0.16 13.18 -11.74
C PHE A 13 -0.61 11.74 -11.45
N GLY A 14 -1.38 11.52 -10.37
CA GLY A 14 -1.95 10.21 -10.02
C GLY A 14 -2.84 9.62 -11.11
N ILE A 15 -3.56 10.43 -11.89
CA ILE A 15 -4.37 9.95 -13.03
C ILE A 15 -3.48 9.38 -14.13
N PHE A 16 -2.43 10.11 -14.49
CA PHE A 16 -1.49 9.66 -15.51
C PHE A 16 -0.74 8.40 -15.07
N SER A 17 -0.33 8.32 -13.81
CA SER A 17 0.28 7.11 -13.25
C SER A 17 -0.67 5.91 -13.31
N PHE A 18 -1.96 6.10 -12.99
CA PHE A 18 -2.94 5.02 -13.04
C PHE A 18 -3.15 4.47 -14.46
N LEU A 19 -3.24 5.36 -15.46
CA LEU A 19 -3.36 4.96 -16.87
C LEU A 19 -2.08 4.29 -17.38
N PHE A 20 -0.92 4.81 -16.99
CA PHE A 20 0.36 4.25 -17.33
C PHE A 20 0.51 2.83 -16.78
N ASP A 21 0.14 2.59 -15.52
CA ASP A 21 0.16 1.26 -14.91
C ASP A 21 -0.65 0.25 -15.74
N ILE A 22 -1.90 0.58 -16.10
CA ILE A 22 -2.74 -0.30 -16.93
C ILE A 22 -2.04 -0.64 -18.26
N GLY A 23 -1.43 0.35 -18.91
CA GLY A 23 -0.68 0.12 -20.15
C GLY A 23 0.52 -0.80 -19.96
N VAL A 24 1.26 -0.62 -18.86
CA VAL A 24 2.42 -1.45 -18.49
C VAL A 24 1.99 -2.88 -18.18
N ASP A 25 0.89 -3.07 -17.43
CA ASP A 25 0.36 -4.40 -17.07
C ASP A 25 -0.04 -5.21 -18.31
N LEU A 26 -0.70 -4.56 -19.28
CA LEU A 26 -1.05 -5.15 -20.57
C LEU A 26 0.19 -5.48 -21.41
N TRP A 27 1.15 -4.55 -21.47
CA TRP A 27 2.39 -4.76 -22.21
C TRP A 27 3.21 -5.93 -21.66
N ILE A 28 3.38 -6.03 -20.34
CA ILE A 28 4.10 -7.12 -19.68
C ILE A 28 3.41 -8.45 -19.93
N SER A 29 2.08 -8.50 -19.78
CA SER A 29 1.31 -9.72 -20.03
C SER A 29 1.45 -10.21 -21.47
N PHE A 30 1.41 -9.30 -22.44
CA PHE A 30 1.65 -9.61 -23.85
C PHE A 30 3.08 -10.09 -24.09
N LYS A 31 4.08 -9.48 -23.45
CA LYS A 31 5.48 -9.91 -23.57
C LYS A 31 5.71 -11.31 -23.03
N TYR A 32 5.13 -11.67 -21.88
CA TYR A 32 5.20 -13.03 -21.36
C TYR A 32 4.52 -14.04 -22.27
N PHE A 33 3.42 -13.66 -22.91
CA PHE A 33 2.76 -14.51 -23.90
C PHE A 33 3.64 -14.74 -25.15
N GLN A 34 4.33 -13.71 -25.64
CA GLN A 34 5.27 -13.83 -26.76
C GLN A 34 6.49 -14.70 -26.43
N GLN A 35 6.90 -14.77 -25.17
CA GLN A 35 8.05 -15.54 -24.70
C GLN A 35 7.69 -16.97 -24.27
N GLU A 36 6.48 -17.45 -24.58
CA GLU A 36 5.95 -18.77 -24.16
C GLU A 36 5.88 -18.97 -22.63
N LEU A 37 5.98 -17.88 -21.87
CA LEU A 37 5.88 -17.85 -20.41
C LEU A 37 4.41 -17.73 -19.98
N HIS A 38 3.56 -18.66 -20.43
CA HIS A 38 2.11 -18.60 -20.28
C HIS A 38 1.65 -18.53 -18.82
N LEU A 39 2.31 -19.27 -17.91
CA LEU A 39 1.97 -19.24 -16.48
C LEU A 39 2.19 -17.84 -15.88
N PHE A 40 3.28 -17.16 -16.24
CA PHE A 40 3.58 -15.82 -15.74
C PHE A 40 2.66 -14.76 -16.34
N ALA A 41 2.28 -14.90 -17.61
CA ALA A 41 1.25 -14.08 -18.24
C ALA A 41 -0.10 -14.23 -17.50
N LEU A 42 -0.54 -15.48 -17.26
CA LEU A 42 -1.78 -15.77 -16.54
C LEU A 42 -1.76 -15.23 -15.12
N LEU A 43 -0.65 -15.38 -14.40
CA LEU A 43 -0.50 -14.88 -13.04
C LEU A 43 -0.53 -13.35 -12.98
N THR A 44 0.09 -12.67 -13.94
CA THR A 44 0.07 -11.20 -14.07
C THR A 44 -1.35 -10.69 -14.29
N ILE A 45 -2.09 -11.32 -15.21
CA ILE A 45 -3.51 -11.00 -15.48
C ILE A 45 -4.38 -11.31 -14.26
N TYR A 46 -4.14 -12.43 -13.57
CA TYR A 46 -4.87 -12.80 -12.37
C TYR A 46 -4.75 -11.73 -11.27
N PHE A 47 -3.51 -11.31 -10.97
CA PHE A 47 -3.27 -10.27 -9.98
C PHE A 47 -3.94 -8.94 -10.36
N ALA A 48 -3.85 -8.54 -11.64
CA ALA A 48 -4.50 -7.33 -12.15
C ALA A 48 -6.03 -7.39 -12.04
N LEU A 49 -6.63 -8.53 -12.40
CA LEU A 49 -8.08 -8.73 -12.31
C LEU A 49 -8.57 -8.68 -10.86
N VAL A 50 -7.93 -9.45 -9.96
CA VAL A 50 -8.33 -9.53 -8.54
C VAL A 50 -8.21 -8.16 -7.86
N SER A 51 -7.08 -7.48 -8.07
CA SER A 51 -6.84 -6.12 -7.60
C SER A 51 -7.90 -5.16 -8.10
N THR A 52 -8.19 -5.17 -9.41
CA THR A 52 -9.17 -4.27 -10.00
C THR A 52 -10.58 -4.54 -9.47
N LEU A 53 -11.00 -5.81 -9.34
CA LEU A 53 -12.29 -6.16 -8.76
C LEU A 53 -12.43 -5.64 -7.33
N ILE A 54 -11.39 -5.82 -6.50
CA ILE A 54 -11.40 -5.36 -5.11
C ILE A 54 -11.45 -3.82 -5.06
N VAL A 55 -10.61 -3.13 -5.83
CA VAL A 55 -10.58 -1.65 -5.92
C VAL A 55 -11.94 -1.10 -6.36
N GLN A 56 -12.56 -1.70 -7.37
CA GLN A 56 -13.89 -1.27 -7.84
C GLN A 56 -14.98 -1.55 -6.79
N THR A 57 -14.91 -2.67 -6.08
CA THR A 57 -15.87 -3.00 -5.00
C THR A 57 -15.81 -1.97 -3.87
N PHE A 58 -14.61 -1.60 -3.40
CA PHE A 58 -14.44 -0.54 -2.40
C PHE A 58 -14.87 0.83 -2.92
N SER A 59 -14.41 1.19 -4.13
CA SER A 59 -14.77 2.46 -4.77
C SER A 59 -16.29 2.62 -4.90
N TYR A 60 -16.99 1.57 -5.31
CA TYR A 60 -18.45 1.54 -5.41
C TYR A 60 -19.13 1.68 -4.05
N SER A 61 -18.71 0.90 -3.05
CA SER A 61 -19.27 0.96 -1.70
C SER A 61 -19.16 2.37 -1.13
N TRP A 62 -18.00 3.00 -1.26
CA TRP A 62 -17.80 4.36 -0.77
C TRP A 62 -18.63 5.39 -1.56
N PHE A 63 -18.80 5.23 -2.87
CA PHE A 63 -19.70 6.11 -3.63
C PHE A 63 -21.15 6.00 -3.17
N LYS A 64 -21.60 4.78 -2.87
CA LYS A 64 -22.93 4.53 -2.32
C LYS A 64 -23.09 5.12 -0.92
N ASP A 65 -22.02 5.11 -0.12
CA ASP A 65 -22.02 5.74 1.21
C ASP A 65 -21.98 7.29 1.14
N ASP A 66 -21.42 7.85 0.06
CA ASP A 66 -21.28 9.28 -0.21
C ASP A 66 -22.53 9.94 -0.83
N ASP A 67 -23.36 9.17 -1.55
CA ASP A 67 -24.52 9.67 -2.30
C ASP A 67 -25.83 9.01 -1.83
N ASP A 68 -26.79 9.83 -1.39
CA ASP A 68 -28.10 9.35 -0.90
C ASP A 68 -29.12 9.15 -2.05
N ASP A 69 -28.79 9.49 -3.31
CA ASP A 69 -29.71 9.38 -4.47
C ASP A 69 -29.62 8.01 -5.20
N ASP A 70 -30.74 7.28 -5.21
CA ASP A 70 -30.88 5.95 -5.80
C ASP A 70 -30.71 5.95 -7.34
N LYS A 71 -31.02 7.06 -8.03
CA LYS A 71 -30.80 7.18 -9.49
C LYS A 71 -29.33 7.34 -9.84
N SER A 72 -28.59 8.10 -9.05
CA SER A 72 -27.14 8.24 -9.16
C SER A 72 -26.44 6.89 -8.94
N THR A 73 -26.91 6.13 -7.95
CA THR A 73 -26.37 4.82 -7.57
C THR A 73 -26.37 3.80 -8.72
N LYS A 74 -27.42 3.77 -9.55
CA LYS A 74 -27.48 2.87 -10.72
C LYS A 74 -26.48 3.27 -11.81
N SER A 75 -26.33 4.56 -12.07
CA SER A 75 -25.32 5.08 -13.01
C SER A 75 -23.90 4.75 -12.53
N VAL A 76 -23.64 4.95 -11.24
CA VAL A 76 -22.34 4.60 -10.62
C VAL A 76 -22.07 3.10 -10.70
N LEU A 77 -23.07 2.24 -10.45
CA LEU A 77 -22.91 0.79 -10.60
C LEU A 77 -22.48 0.41 -12.02
N ILE A 78 -23.14 0.98 -13.04
CA ILE A 78 -22.79 0.75 -14.45
C ILE A 78 -21.34 1.16 -14.72
N THR A 79 -20.90 2.32 -14.23
CA THR A 79 -19.50 2.76 -14.43
C THR A 79 -18.47 1.83 -13.78
N HIS A 80 -18.79 1.22 -12.64
CA HIS A 80 -17.89 0.27 -11.97
C HIS A 80 -17.89 -1.10 -12.67
N LEU A 81 -19.01 -1.53 -13.24
CA LEU A 81 -19.09 -2.72 -14.08
C LEU A 81 -18.21 -2.60 -15.34
N PHE A 82 -18.15 -1.41 -15.94
CA PHE A 82 -17.26 -1.12 -17.07
C PHE A 82 -15.81 -0.82 -16.65
N LEU A 83 -15.45 -0.99 -15.37
CA LEU A 83 -14.12 -0.73 -14.82
C LEU A 83 -13.67 0.76 -14.90
N VAL A 84 -14.59 1.67 -15.22
CA VAL A 84 -14.34 3.14 -15.30
C VAL A 84 -14.54 3.82 -13.94
N GLY A 85 -15.14 3.14 -12.96
CA GLY A 85 -15.45 3.67 -11.63
C GLY A 85 -14.25 4.30 -10.90
N ALA A 86 -13.08 3.67 -10.96
CA ALA A 86 -11.83 4.23 -10.42
C ALA A 86 -11.45 5.58 -11.07
N LEU A 87 -11.55 5.70 -12.41
CA LEU A 87 -11.30 6.96 -13.12
C LEU A 87 -12.30 8.05 -12.73
N LEU A 88 -13.55 7.68 -12.47
CA LEU A 88 -14.57 8.61 -11.99
C LEU A 88 -14.21 9.16 -10.60
N ARG A 89 -13.68 8.34 -9.67
CA ARG A 89 -13.16 8.84 -8.37
C ARG A 89 -11.99 9.81 -8.56
N TYR A 90 -11.07 9.49 -9.46
CA TYR A 90 -9.96 10.38 -9.79
C TYR A 90 -10.45 11.74 -10.31
N TRP A 91 -11.44 11.74 -11.20
CA TRP A 91 -12.07 12.95 -11.71
C TRP A 91 -12.70 13.79 -10.58
N PHE A 92 -13.46 13.16 -9.68
CA PHE A 92 -14.06 13.88 -8.54
C PHE A 92 -13.00 14.46 -7.60
N ALA A 93 -11.92 13.74 -7.31
CA ALA A 93 -10.83 14.26 -6.48
C ALA A 93 -10.14 15.47 -7.12
N VAL A 94 -9.91 15.46 -8.43
CA VAL A 94 -9.40 16.63 -9.17
C VAL A 94 -10.38 17.77 -9.12
N LYS A 95 -11.69 17.52 -9.32
CA LYS A 95 -12.73 18.55 -9.24
C LYS A 95 -12.77 19.20 -7.85
N TYR A 96 -12.77 18.42 -6.78
CA TYR A 96 -12.75 18.95 -5.42
C TYR A 96 -11.43 19.64 -5.08
N GLY A 97 -10.30 19.10 -5.53
CA GLY A 97 -8.98 19.72 -5.38
C GLY A 97 -8.87 21.07 -6.09
N TYR A 98 -9.44 21.18 -7.30
CA TYR A 98 -9.50 22.43 -8.05
C TYR A 98 -10.32 23.48 -7.31
N GLN A 99 -11.53 23.12 -6.87
CA GLN A 99 -12.39 24.02 -6.09
C GLN A 99 -11.72 24.46 -4.78
N ALA A 100 -11.04 23.54 -4.08
CA ALA A 100 -10.32 23.84 -2.84
C ALA A 100 -9.10 24.75 -3.04
N THR A 101 -8.51 24.76 -4.24
CA THR A 101 -7.25 25.48 -4.54
C THR A 101 -7.47 26.81 -5.24
N TYR A 102 -8.47 26.91 -6.13
CA TYR A 102 -8.64 28.07 -7.01
C TYR A 102 -9.96 28.82 -6.78
N ASP A 103 -11.01 28.19 -6.26
CA ASP A 103 -12.31 28.82 -6.04
C ASP A 103 -12.44 29.39 -4.60
N HIS A 104 -11.96 30.62 -4.41
CA HIS A 104 -11.95 31.30 -3.09
C HIS A 104 -13.28 32.01 -2.75
N ARG A 105 -14.28 32.01 -3.65
CA ARG A 105 -15.48 32.85 -3.52
C ARG A 105 -16.65 32.21 -2.74
N ARG A 106 -16.51 30.98 -2.25
CA ARG A 106 -17.62 30.24 -1.60
C ARG A 106 -17.57 30.32 -0.07
N CYS A 107 -18.72 30.64 0.56
CA CYS A 107 -18.93 30.60 2.02
C CYS A 107 -18.64 29.22 2.68
N LYS A 108 -18.46 28.14 1.89
CA LYS A 108 -18.16 26.77 2.35
C LYS A 108 -16.70 26.34 2.14
N PHE A 109 -15.76 27.29 2.04
CA PHE A 109 -14.34 27.02 1.72
C PHE A 109 -13.68 25.92 2.56
N GLN A 110 -13.93 25.91 3.88
CA GLN A 110 -13.36 24.91 4.79
C GLN A 110 -13.94 23.50 4.56
N ALA A 111 -15.26 23.41 4.29
CA ALA A 111 -15.92 22.13 3.98
C ALA A 111 -15.44 21.57 2.63
N THR A 112 -15.23 22.40 1.62
CA THR A 112 -14.68 21.98 0.33
C THR A 112 -13.24 21.47 0.46
N LYS A 113 -12.42 22.13 1.28
CA LYS A 113 -11.05 21.67 1.58
C LYS A 113 -11.04 20.30 2.27
N GLN A 114 -11.93 20.10 3.25
CA GLN A 114 -12.04 18.80 3.92
C GLN A 114 -12.45 17.71 2.93
N LYS A 115 -13.45 17.97 2.07
CA LYS A 115 -13.87 17.03 1.02
C LYS A 115 -12.72 16.66 0.07
N ALA A 116 -11.89 17.63 -0.33
CA ALA A 116 -10.72 17.36 -1.17
C ALA A 116 -9.67 16.48 -0.46
N VAL A 117 -9.44 16.70 0.84
CA VAL A 117 -8.50 15.89 1.63
C VAL A 117 -9.03 14.46 1.84
N CYS A 118 -10.33 14.29 2.12
CA CYS A 118 -10.96 12.97 2.20
C CYS A 118 -10.87 12.23 0.86
N ALA A 119 -11.23 12.88 -0.25
CA ALA A 119 -11.14 12.27 -1.58
C ALA A 119 -9.70 11.86 -1.95
N MET A 120 -8.69 12.67 -1.58
CA MET A 120 -7.28 12.30 -1.76
C MET A 120 -6.90 11.08 -0.90
N THR A 121 -7.41 10.99 0.33
CA THR A 121 -7.16 9.87 1.23
C THR A 121 -7.75 8.57 0.70
N ASP A 122 -8.99 8.61 0.21
CA ASP A 122 -9.64 7.47 -0.42
C ASP A 122 -8.85 6.98 -1.64
N LEU A 123 -8.39 7.91 -2.49
CA LEU A 123 -7.56 7.55 -3.65
C LEU A 123 -6.22 6.93 -3.24
N SER A 124 -5.55 7.48 -2.22
CA SER A 124 -4.33 6.90 -1.69
C SER A 124 -4.57 5.49 -1.12
N MET A 125 -5.74 5.24 -0.52
CA MET A 125 -6.12 3.92 -0.03
C MET A 125 -6.37 2.92 -1.18
N LEU A 126 -7.14 3.30 -2.21
CA LEU A 126 -7.35 2.45 -3.40
C LEU A 126 -6.03 2.15 -4.11
N ARG A 127 -5.11 3.13 -4.14
CA ARG A 127 -3.76 2.93 -4.67
C ARG A 127 -2.99 1.91 -3.83
N CYS A 128 -3.07 1.97 -2.50
CA CYS A 128 -2.48 0.94 -1.65
C CYS A 128 -3.05 -0.45 -1.94
N PHE A 129 -4.38 -0.58 -2.13
CA PHE A 129 -4.99 -1.85 -2.52
C PHE A 129 -4.39 -2.37 -3.81
N LYS A 130 -4.36 -1.55 -4.86
CA LYS A 130 -3.75 -1.91 -6.15
C LYS A 130 -2.29 -2.32 -5.97
N THR A 131 -1.50 -1.50 -5.30
CA THR A 131 -0.06 -1.72 -5.10
C THR A 131 0.25 -3.06 -4.43
N TYR A 132 -0.50 -3.49 -3.41
CA TYR A 132 -0.19 -4.72 -2.68
C TYR A 132 -0.90 -5.96 -3.22
N LEU A 133 -2.05 -5.81 -3.88
CA LEU A 133 -2.76 -6.93 -4.49
C LEU A 133 -2.22 -7.27 -5.89
N GLU A 134 -1.60 -6.31 -6.57
CA GLU A 134 -1.15 -6.44 -7.95
C GLU A 134 0.33 -6.12 -8.13
N SER A 135 0.75 -4.87 -7.91
CA SER A 135 2.11 -4.44 -8.24
C SER A 135 3.18 -5.19 -7.44
N THR A 136 2.92 -5.52 -6.17
CA THR A 136 3.90 -6.21 -5.31
C THR A 136 4.07 -7.69 -5.69
N PRO A 137 3.00 -8.49 -5.85
CA PRO A 137 3.13 -9.86 -6.38
C PRO A 137 3.73 -9.92 -7.79
N GLN A 138 3.35 -9.00 -8.69
CA GLN A 138 3.96 -8.93 -10.03
C GLN A 138 5.45 -8.55 -9.96
N PHE A 139 5.84 -7.66 -9.04
CA PHE A 139 7.25 -7.31 -8.83
C PHE A 139 8.07 -8.50 -8.28
N ILE A 140 7.50 -9.30 -7.36
CA ILE A 140 8.11 -10.57 -6.91
C ILE A 140 8.27 -11.53 -8.10
N LEU A 141 7.27 -11.64 -8.96
CA LEU A 141 7.31 -12.49 -10.16
C LEU A 141 8.41 -12.06 -11.13
N GLN A 142 8.51 -10.76 -11.40
CA GLN A 142 9.55 -10.18 -12.26
C GLN A 142 10.96 -10.44 -11.70
N LEU A 143 11.15 -10.28 -10.39
CA LEU A 143 12.42 -10.56 -9.73
C LEU A 143 12.78 -12.05 -9.79
N TYR A 144 11.80 -12.93 -9.63
CA TYR A 144 12.00 -14.37 -9.77
C TYR A 144 12.49 -14.72 -11.19
N ILE A 145 11.80 -14.24 -12.23
CA ILE A 145 12.19 -14.47 -13.64
C ILE A 145 13.60 -13.93 -13.91
N LEU A 146 13.89 -12.72 -13.42
CA LEU A 146 15.22 -12.11 -13.60
C LEU A 146 16.32 -12.93 -12.93
N MET A 147 16.05 -13.50 -11.75
CA MET A 147 17.01 -14.32 -11.04
C MET A 147 17.26 -15.67 -11.74
N GLU A 148 16.24 -16.23 -12.38
CA GLU A 148 16.37 -17.46 -13.17
C GLU A 148 17.19 -17.27 -14.46
N HIS A 149 17.12 -16.08 -15.08
CA HIS A 149 17.87 -15.76 -16.30
C HIS A 149 19.35 -15.38 -16.06
N GLY A 150 19.78 -15.16 -14.80
CA GLY A 150 21.18 -15.02 -14.40
C GLY A 150 21.93 -13.75 -14.84
N HIS A 151 21.36 -12.93 -15.73
CA HIS A 151 21.95 -11.68 -16.22
C HIS A 151 21.07 -10.47 -15.90
N ILE A 152 21.62 -9.54 -15.11
CA ILE A 152 20.95 -8.29 -14.75
C ILE A 152 21.63 -7.14 -15.49
N THR A 153 20.87 -6.44 -16.33
CA THR A 153 21.29 -5.21 -16.99
C THR A 153 21.13 -4.02 -16.04
N ILE A 154 21.94 -2.97 -16.18
CA ILE A 154 21.83 -1.73 -15.37
C ILE A 154 20.40 -1.16 -15.40
N MET A 155 19.76 -1.17 -16.57
CA MET A 155 18.37 -0.71 -16.73
C MET A 155 17.37 -1.54 -15.91
N GLN A 156 17.58 -2.85 -15.80
CA GLN A 156 16.73 -3.73 -14.98
C GLN A 156 16.97 -3.48 -13.49
N TYR A 157 18.20 -3.22 -13.08
CA TYR A 157 18.49 -2.84 -11.69
C TYR A 157 17.81 -1.52 -11.32
N LEU A 158 17.86 -0.52 -12.20
CA LEU A 158 17.15 0.75 -12.01
C LEU A 158 15.63 0.55 -11.96
N SER A 159 15.06 -0.30 -12.82
CA SER A 159 13.62 -0.58 -12.78
C SER A 159 13.20 -1.25 -11.46
N ILE A 160 14.02 -2.17 -10.93
CA ILE A 160 13.77 -2.81 -9.64
C ILE A 160 13.73 -1.78 -8.51
N LEU A 161 14.70 -0.86 -8.48
CA LEU A 161 14.75 0.19 -7.46
C LEU A 161 13.56 1.14 -7.56
N ILE A 162 13.18 1.54 -8.78
CA ILE A 162 12.03 2.42 -9.03
C ILE A 162 10.73 1.73 -8.60
N SER A 163 10.55 0.45 -8.95
CA SER A 163 9.36 -0.33 -8.54
C SER A 163 9.27 -0.46 -7.03
N ALA A 164 10.36 -0.83 -6.35
CA ALA A 164 10.40 -0.93 -4.89
C ALA A 164 10.13 0.42 -4.21
N PHE A 165 10.65 1.52 -4.77
CA PHE A 165 10.39 2.87 -4.28
C PHE A 165 8.92 3.25 -4.47
N SER A 166 8.34 2.98 -5.63
CA SER A 166 6.93 3.25 -5.94
C SER A 166 5.98 2.52 -4.98
N ILE A 167 6.22 1.22 -4.74
CA ILE A 167 5.43 0.42 -3.79
C ILE A 167 5.50 1.00 -2.37
N SER A 168 6.71 1.37 -1.95
CA SER A 168 6.94 1.95 -0.63
C SER A 168 6.29 3.32 -0.48
N TRP A 169 6.38 4.15 -1.53
CA TRP A 169 5.79 5.48 -1.59
C TRP A 169 4.26 5.42 -1.50
N SER A 170 3.61 4.41 -2.08
CA SER A 170 2.15 4.20 -1.97
C SER A 170 1.69 4.15 -0.51
N THR A 171 2.39 3.39 0.34
CA THR A 171 2.10 3.33 1.79
C THR A 171 2.37 4.65 2.49
N VAL A 172 3.46 5.34 2.12
CA VAL A 172 3.81 6.64 2.71
C VAL A 172 2.76 7.69 2.37
N ASP A 173 2.35 7.77 1.11
CA ASP A 173 1.33 8.67 0.61
C ASP A 173 0.00 8.45 1.34
N TYR A 174 -0.45 7.20 1.48
CA TYR A 174 -1.65 6.89 2.25
C TYR A 174 -1.54 7.34 3.71
N GLN A 175 -0.45 7.02 4.40
CA GLN A 175 -0.27 7.40 5.81
C GLN A 175 -0.19 8.93 6.00
N MET A 176 0.36 9.64 5.02
CA MET A 176 0.34 11.10 5.00
C MET A 176 -1.07 11.66 4.77
N SER A 177 -1.82 11.12 3.80
CA SER A 177 -3.19 11.55 3.49
C SER A 177 -4.15 11.27 4.64
N LEU A 178 -4.08 10.06 5.22
CA LEU A 178 -4.85 9.66 6.39
C LEU A 178 -4.61 10.60 7.57
N ARG A 179 -3.36 10.86 7.96
CA ARG A 179 -3.07 11.80 9.06
C ARG A 179 -3.55 13.22 8.79
N LYS A 180 -3.66 13.63 7.51
CA LYS A 180 -4.22 14.93 7.13
C LYS A 180 -5.74 14.95 7.16
N SER A 181 -6.42 13.81 7.00
CA SER A 181 -7.89 13.74 7.04
C SER A 181 -8.44 13.68 8.48
N LEU A 182 -7.68 13.09 9.41
CA LEU A 182 -8.07 12.95 10.82
C LEU A 182 -8.06 14.30 11.57
N PRO A 183 -9.13 14.65 12.30
CA PRO A 183 -9.16 15.84 13.16
C PRO A 183 -8.19 15.67 14.34
N GLY A 184 -7.52 16.75 14.76
CA GLY A 184 -6.60 16.74 15.92
C GLY A 184 -5.23 16.08 15.69
N LYS A 185 -5.07 15.29 14.62
CA LYS A 185 -3.79 14.66 14.28
C LYS A 185 -2.87 15.62 13.52
N LYS A 186 -1.61 15.71 13.97
CA LYS A 186 -0.56 16.40 13.23
C LYS A 186 -0.13 15.57 12.03
N GLY A 187 -0.21 16.17 10.84
CA GLY A 187 0.36 15.59 9.62
C GLY A 187 1.87 15.37 9.74
N ILE A 188 2.40 14.43 8.95
CA ILE A 188 3.85 14.21 8.87
C ILE A 188 4.48 15.44 8.24
N SER A 189 5.43 16.06 8.93
CA SER A 189 6.15 17.23 8.42
C SER A 189 7.07 16.84 7.26
N VAL A 190 7.10 17.67 6.22
CA VAL A 190 8.04 17.54 5.10
C VAL A 190 9.46 17.75 5.62
N GLY A 191 10.42 16.91 5.20
CA GLY A 191 11.80 16.93 5.65
C GLY A 191 12.27 15.60 6.23
N PHE A 192 13.09 15.63 7.29
CA PHE A 192 13.66 14.43 7.93
C PHE A 192 12.64 13.37 8.37
N PRO A 193 11.47 13.71 8.94
CA PRO A 193 10.46 12.71 9.31
C PRO A 193 9.91 11.93 8.12
N LEU A 194 9.63 12.63 7.01
CA LEU A 194 9.19 12.02 5.76
C LEU A 194 10.28 11.11 5.18
N LEU A 195 11.51 11.61 5.12
CA LEU A 195 12.64 10.84 4.60
C LEU A 195 12.87 9.56 5.42
N SER A 196 12.94 9.67 6.74
CA SER A 196 13.15 8.53 7.63
C SER A 196 12.03 7.50 7.51
N TYR A 197 10.77 7.92 7.40
CA TYR A 197 9.63 7.02 7.21
C TYR A 197 9.66 6.31 5.86
N THR A 198 10.00 7.03 4.78
CA THR A 198 10.13 6.46 3.43
C THR A 198 11.27 5.46 3.36
N LEU A 199 12.45 5.79 3.90
CA LEU A 199 13.61 4.88 3.93
C LEU A 199 13.31 3.61 4.73
N TYR A 200 12.64 3.76 5.87
CA TYR A 200 12.15 2.62 6.66
C TYR A 200 11.29 1.67 5.82
N LYS A 201 10.24 2.19 5.16
CA LYS A 201 9.35 1.37 4.34
C LYS A 201 10.08 0.76 3.14
N PHE A 202 10.91 1.54 2.46
CA PHE A 202 11.69 1.10 1.30
C PHE A 202 12.65 -0.04 1.61
N PHE A 203 13.48 0.11 2.64
CA PHE A 203 14.49 -0.89 2.97
C PHE A 203 13.89 -2.16 3.58
N THR A 204 12.86 -2.04 4.43
CA THR A 204 12.19 -3.22 5.01
C THR A 204 11.38 -4.00 3.96
N LEU A 205 10.78 -3.31 2.98
CA LEU A 205 10.09 -3.97 1.87
C LEU A 205 11.07 -4.65 0.92
N THR A 206 12.13 -3.94 0.50
CA THR A 206 13.11 -4.47 -0.46
C THR A 206 13.79 -5.73 0.07
N SER A 207 14.28 -5.70 1.32
CA SER A 207 14.89 -6.87 1.96
C SER A 207 13.93 -8.06 2.05
N TRP A 208 12.66 -7.81 2.37
CA TRP A 208 11.64 -8.85 2.42
C TRP A 208 11.35 -9.46 1.05
N ILE A 209 11.17 -8.63 0.02
CA ILE A 209 10.88 -9.09 -1.34
C ILE A 209 12.01 -9.97 -1.88
N VAL A 210 13.27 -9.56 -1.72
CA VAL A 210 14.43 -10.37 -2.13
C VAL A 210 14.47 -11.69 -1.36
N SER A 211 14.19 -11.67 -0.05
CA SER A 211 14.09 -12.90 0.76
C SER A 211 13.01 -13.84 0.24
N VAL A 212 11.82 -13.33 -0.06
CA VAL A 212 10.72 -14.13 -0.60
C VAL A 212 11.09 -14.74 -1.96
N VAL A 213 11.75 -13.99 -2.83
CA VAL A 213 12.23 -14.47 -4.14
C VAL A 213 13.26 -15.59 -3.98
N PHE A 214 14.16 -15.49 -3.00
CA PHE A 214 15.05 -16.60 -2.64
C PHE A 214 14.26 -17.83 -2.19
N LEU A 215 13.24 -17.66 -1.35
CA LEU A 215 12.44 -18.79 -0.88
C LEU A 215 11.71 -19.50 -2.03
N ILE A 216 11.12 -18.75 -2.96
CA ILE A 216 10.47 -19.30 -4.17
C ILE A 216 11.46 -20.17 -4.94
N THR A 217 12.69 -19.68 -5.11
CA THR A 217 13.74 -20.37 -5.88
C THR A 217 14.29 -21.59 -5.15
N CYS A 218 14.33 -21.53 -3.82
CA CYS A 218 14.76 -22.65 -3.00
C CYS A 218 13.69 -23.77 -2.98
N ASN A 219 12.44 -23.44 -2.67
CA ASN A 219 11.32 -24.38 -2.69
C ASN A 219 9.94 -23.67 -2.73
N ILE A 220 9.20 -23.87 -3.81
CA ILE A 220 7.87 -23.27 -4.02
C ILE A 220 6.83 -23.70 -2.97
N TYR A 221 6.89 -24.93 -2.44
CA TYR A 221 5.94 -25.42 -1.44
C TYR A 221 6.16 -24.74 -0.08
N ILE A 222 7.43 -24.51 0.30
CA ILE A 222 7.75 -23.79 1.54
C ILE A 222 7.37 -22.32 1.40
N PHE A 223 7.61 -21.72 0.22
CA PHE A 223 7.10 -20.39 -0.09
C PHE A 223 5.56 -20.31 0.06
N ALA A 224 4.82 -21.23 -0.55
CA ALA A 224 3.37 -21.26 -0.46
C ALA A 224 2.90 -21.42 0.99
N GLY A 225 3.54 -22.31 1.76
CA GLY A 225 3.28 -22.49 3.19
C GLY A 225 3.54 -21.24 4.02
N LEU A 226 4.65 -20.53 3.76
CA LEU A 226 4.99 -19.29 4.47
C LEU A 226 3.99 -18.16 4.14
N VAL A 227 3.71 -17.92 2.85
CA VAL A 227 2.76 -16.88 2.44
C VAL A 227 1.36 -17.16 2.98
N THR A 228 0.91 -18.41 2.92
CA THR A 228 -0.40 -18.82 3.45
C THR A 228 -0.47 -18.65 4.96
N SER A 229 0.55 -19.10 5.70
CA SER A 229 0.58 -18.96 7.16
C SER A 229 0.64 -17.49 7.61
N LEU A 230 1.43 -16.65 6.93
CA LEU A 230 1.48 -15.21 7.20
C LEU A 230 0.15 -14.52 6.85
N GLY A 231 -0.51 -14.92 5.75
CA GLY A 231 -1.80 -14.39 5.34
C GLY A 231 -2.91 -14.72 6.36
N ILE A 232 -2.96 -15.97 6.83
CA ILE A 232 -3.90 -16.40 7.88
C ILE A 232 -3.60 -15.64 9.18
N ALA A 233 -2.34 -15.59 9.61
CA ALA A 233 -1.95 -14.86 10.81
C ALA A 233 -2.30 -13.37 10.72
N GLY A 234 -2.08 -12.75 9.57
CA GLY A 234 -2.44 -11.36 9.29
C GLY A 234 -3.95 -11.13 9.34
N PHE A 235 -4.74 -12.02 8.74
CA PHE A 235 -6.20 -11.95 8.80
C PHE A 235 -6.73 -12.13 10.23
N CYS A 236 -6.22 -13.12 10.97
CA CYS A 236 -6.57 -13.32 12.37
C CYS A 236 -6.21 -12.10 13.21
N TRP A 237 -5.03 -11.51 12.99
CA TRP A 237 -4.63 -10.29 13.68
C TRP A 237 -5.57 -9.11 13.34
N ALA A 238 -5.90 -8.90 12.07
CA ALA A 238 -6.84 -7.87 11.64
C ALA A 238 -8.24 -8.07 12.24
N TRP A 239 -8.68 -9.33 12.38
CA TRP A 239 -9.92 -9.68 13.05
C TRP A 239 -9.90 -9.31 14.54
N MET A 240 -8.79 -9.62 15.24
CA MET A 240 -8.58 -9.26 16.64
C MET A 240 -8.46 -7.74 16.85
N GLN A 241 -8.01 -7.00 15.83
CA GLN A 241 -7.96 -5.54 15.90
C GLN A 241 -9.35 -4.90 15.89
N ASP A 242 -10.44 -5.62 15.61
CA ASP A 242 -11.81 -5.10 15.58
C ASP A 242 -11.92 -3.72 14.92
N THR A 243 -11.66 -3.73 13.61
CA THR A 243 -11.65 -2.56 12.74
C THR A 243 -13.08 -2.13 12.39
N ASP A 244 -13.28 -0.83 12.17
CA ASP A 244 -14.58 -0.21 11.85
C ASP A 244 -14.45 0.70 10.63
N PHE A 245 -13.91 0.14 9.54
CA PHE A 245 -13.54 0.91 8.36
C PHE A 245 -14.72 1.08 7.37
N CYS A 246 -15.59 0.08 7.27
CA CYS A 246 -16.71 0.03 6.32
C CYS A 246 -18.07 -0.02 7.03
N THR A 247 -19.09 0.58 6.40
CA THR A 247 -20.48 0.61 6.91
C THR A 247 -21.15 -0.77 6.92
N SER A 248 -20.82 -1.60 5.93
CA SER A 248 -21.37 -2.96 5.77
C SER A 248 -20.44 -4.01 6.35
N LYS A 249 -21.01 -4.97 7.09
CA LYS A 249 -20.27 -6.12 7.65
C LYS A 249 -19.51 -6.92 6.57
N GLY A 250 -20.09 -7.08 5.38
CA GLY A 250 -19.44 -7.80 4.29
C GLY A 250 -18.19 -7.09 3.76
N MET A 251 -18.27 -5.76 3.63
CA MET A 251 -17.15 -4.93 3.21
C MET A 251 -16.05 -4.86 4.27
N GLU A 252 -16.42 -4.90 5.55
CA GLU A 252 -15.48 -4.96 6.67
C GLU A 252 -14.68 -6.29 6.67
N ILE A 253 -15.34 -7.42 6.39
CA ILE A 253 -14.65 -8.72 6.24
C ILE A 253 -13.67 -8.66 5.07
N LEU A 254 -14.09 -8.11 3.93
CA LEU A 254 -13.22 -7.94 2.76
C LEU A 254 -12.02 -7.03 3.10
N TYR A 255 -12.23 -5.94 3.83
CA TYR A 255 -11.17 -5.04 4.28
C TYR A 255 -10.16 -5.77 5.16
N ARG A 256 -10.62 -6.51 6.17
CA ARG A 256 -9.76 -7.33 7.05
C ARG A 256 -8.97 -8.37 6.25
N ALA A 257 -9.56 -8.98 5.22
CA ALA A 257 -8.86 -9.90 4.33
C ALA A 257 -7.74 -9.22 3.53
N VAL A 258 -8.01 -8.05 2.95
CA VAL A 258 -7.01 -7.27 2.20
C VAL A 258 -5.87 -6.79 3.11
N VAL A 259 -6.20 -6.35 4.33
CA VAL A 259 -5.20 -6.00 5.36
C VAL A 259 -4.34 -7.21 5.72
N GLY A 260 -4.93 -8.40 5.83
CA GLY A 260 -4.19 -9.65 6.01
C GLY A 260 -3.14 -9.88 4.92
N ILE A 261 -3.49 -9.61 3.66
CA ILE A 261 -2.56 -9.66 2.52
C ILE A 261 -1.48 -8.58 2.66
N PHE A 262 -1.83 -7.36 3.05
CA PHE A 262 -0.86 -6.28 3.25
C PHE A 262 0.22 -6.67 4.26
N LEU A 263 -0.17 -7.32 5.36
CA LEU A 263 0.71 -7.77 6.44
C LEU A 263 1.70 -8.87 6.00
N ILE A 264 1.46 -9.53 4.86
CA ILE A 264 2.48 -10.41 4.26
C ILE A 264 3.68 -9.57 3.82
N PHE A 265 3.45 -8.36 3.30
CA PHE A 265 4.47 -7.51 2.68
C PHE A 265 5.00 -6.41 3.61
N THR A 266 4.11 -5.64 4.24
CA THR A 266 4.48 -4.50 5.08
C THR A 266 3.57 -4.37 6.29
N PHE A 267 4.11 -3.84 7.39
CA PHE A 267 3.28 -3.48 8.53
C PHE A 267 2.32 -2.36 8.14
N PHE A 268 1.02 -2.66 8.12
CA PHE A 268 -0.03 -1.69 7.89
C PHE A 268 -0.78 -1.45 9.20
N ASN A 269 -0.80 -0.19 9.65
CA ASN A 269 -1.51 0.16 10.88
C ASN A 269 -3.00 0.35 10.56
N VAL A 270 -3.85 -0.36 11.31
CA VAL A 270 -5.30 -0.49 11.07
C VAL A 270 -6.15 0.09 12.22
N LYS A 271 -5.52 0.53 13.31
CA LYS A 271 -6.28 1.05 14.47
C LYS A 271 -5.72 2.34 15.05
N GLY A 272 -4.74 2.97 14.39
CA GLY A 272 -4.18 4.26 14.80
C GLY A 272 -3.48 4.35 16.17
N ALA A 273 -3.64 3.40 17.10
CA ALA A 273 -3.25 3.52 18.51
C ALA A 273 -2.41 2.34 19.05
N LYS A 274 -1.55 2.63 20.04
CA LYS A 274 -0.65 1.69 20.76
C LYS A 274 0.16 0.74 19.85
N THR A 275 0.69 1.26 18.75
CA THR A 275 1.39 0.47 17.73
C THR A 275 2.76 -0.05 18.13
N ARG A 276 3.39 0.46 19.20
CA ARG A 276 4.78 0.10 19.54
C ARG A 276 4.97 -1.41 19.69
N VAL A 277 4.11 -2.07 20.45
CA VAL A 277 4.21 -3.52 20.67
C VAL A 277 3.95 -4.28 19.38
N SER A 278 2.87 -3.94 18.64
CA SER A 278 2.53 -4.60 17.38
C SER A 278 3.63 -4.44 16.33
N VAL A 279 4.24 -3.25 16.24
CA VAL A 279 5.38 -2.95 15.35
C VAL A 279 6.61 -3.75 15.77
N CYS A 280 6.94 -3.78 17.06
CA CYS A 280 8.07 -4.57 17.57
C CYS A 280 7.88 -6.06 17.25
N VAL A 281 6.72 -6.65 17.59
CA VAL A 281 6.42 -8.06 17.30
C VAL A 281 6.51 -8.35 15.81
N TYR A 282 5.88 -7.51 14.97
CA TYR A 282 5.89 -7.68 13.52
C TYR A 282 7.31 -7.68 12.96
N TYR A 283 8.14 -6.69 13.32
CA TYR A 283 9.49 -6.58 12.79
C TYR A 283 10.46 -7.60 13.38
N SER A 284 10.24 -8.05 14.62
CA SER A 284 10.97 -9.19 15.19
C SER A 284 10.69 -10.47 14.40
N VAL A 285 9.41 -10.79 14.15
CA VAL A 285 9.04 -11.93 13.29
C VAL A 285 9.62 -11.78 11.89
N ARG A 286 9.56 -10.57 11.31
CA ARG A 286 10.12 -10.29 9.99
C ARG A 286 11.62 -10.58 9.92
N VAL A 287 12.40 -10.13 10.91
CA VAL A 287 13.85 -10.39 10.97
C VAL A 287 14.12 -11.89 11.08
N LEU A 288 13.41 -12.59 11.97
CA LEU A 288 13.56 -14.04 12.14
C LEU A 288 13.22 -14.81 10.85
N CYS A 289 12.12 -14.46 10.18
CA CYS A 289 11.75 -15.07 8.90
C CYS A 289 12.81 -14.82 7.83
N THR A 290 13.31 -13.58 7.68
CA THR A 290 14.35 -13.27 6.69
C THR A 290 15.63 -14.06 6.94
N LEU A 291 16.14 -14.09 8.18
CA LEU A 291 17.33 -14.87 8.53
C LEU A 291 17.09 -16.38 8.34
N GLY A 292 15.90 -16.87 8.71
CA GLY A 292 15.49 -18.26 8.52
C GLY A 292 15.44 -18.66 7.04
N ILE A 293 14.93 -17.80 6.16
CA ILE A 293 14.92 -18.04 4.71
C ILE A 293 16.34 -18.12 4.15
N LEU A 294 17.22 -17.19 4.53
CA LEU A 294 18.62 -17.21 4.08
C LEU A 294 19.33 -18.50 4.52
N ALA A 295 19.17 -18.89 5.79
CA ALA A 295 19.71 -20.14 6.33
C ALA A 295 19.12 -21.37 5.61
N LEU A 296 17.82 -21.38 5.34
CA LEU A 296 17.15 -22.46 4.64
C LEU A 296 17.67 -22.63 3.21
N CYS A 297 18.02 -21.55 2.52
CA CYS A 297 18.61 -21.63 1.19
C CYS A 297 20.00 -22.29 1.19
N PHE A 298 20.82 -22.08 2.23
CA PHE A 298 22.07 -22.84 2.40
C PHE A 298 21.82 -24.33 2.60
N TYR A 299 20.75 -24.70 3.31
CA TYR A 299 20.40 -26.09 3.59
C TYR A 299 19.78 -26.82 2.39
N LEU A 300 18.76 -26.22 1.75
CA LEU A 300 17.98 -26.87 0.68
C LEU A 300 18.65 -26.82 -0.69
N ARG A 301 19.43 -25.76 -0.98
CA ARG A 301 20.06 -25.56 -2.29
C ARG A 301 21.52 -25.08 -2.13
N PRO A 302 22.43 -25.93 -1.60
CA PRO A 302 23.81 -25.54 -1.35
C PRO A 302 24.62 -25.19 -2.61
N ALA A 303 24.19 -25.64 -3.79
CA ALA A 303 24.79 -25.23 -5.07
C ALA A 303 24.42 -23.79 -5.44
N PHE A 304 23.13 -23.42 -5.31
CA PHE A 304 22.64 -22.06 -5.52
C PHE A 304 23.24 -21.09 -4.49
N ALA A 305 23.32 -21.52 -3.23
CA ALA A 305 23.88 -20.71 -2.15
C ALA A 305 25.38 -20.41 -2.32
N ARG A 306 26.10 -21.18 -3.14
CA ARG A 306 27.52 -20.95 -3.47
C ARG A 306 27.74 -20.03 -4.68
N THR A 307 26.67 -19.57 -5.33
CA THR A 307 26.80 -18.63 -6.44
C THR A 307 27.18 -17.23 -5.95
N PHE A 308 28.00 -16.51 -6.73
CA PHE A 308 28.41 -15.15 -6.41
C PHE A 308 27.21 -14.19 -6.27
N ILE A 309 26.22 -14.33 -7.15
CA ILE A 309 25.00 -13.51 -7.14
C ILE A 309 24.23 -13.70 -5.84
N PHE A 310 24.03 -14.94 -5.38
CA PHE A 310 23.37 -15.21 -4.11
C PHE A 310 24.14 -14.61 -2.92
N ALA A 311 25.47 -14.74 -2.89
CA ALA A 311 26.29 -14.15 -1.83
C ALA A 311 26.15 -12.63 -1.78
N VAL A 312 26.24 -11.93 -2.93
CA VAL A 312 26.08 -10.48 -3.00
C VAL A 312 24.68 -10.04 -2.57
N LEU A 313 23.63 -10.69 -3.09
CA LEU A 313 22.24 -10.34 -2.79
C LEU A 313 21.84 -10.69 -1.34
N SER A 314 22.38 -11.75 -0.76
CA SER A 314 22.13 -12.09 0.66
C SER A 314 22.79 -11.08 1.60
N VAL A 315 24.03 -10.66 1.34
CA VAL A 315 24.69 -9.56 2.09
C VAL A 315 23.89 -8.26 1.92
N ALA A 316 23.51 -7.91 0.70
CA ALA A 316 22.68 -6.74 0.44
C ALA A 316 21.33 -6.81 1.18
N THR A 317 20.71 -7.99 1.27
CA THR A 317 19.46 -8.22 2.00
C THR A 317 19.62 -7.96 3.50
N VAL A 318 20.70 -8.46 4.11
CA VAL A 318 20.98 -8.24 5.54
C VAL A 318 21.28 -6.76 5.82
N VAL A 319 22.10 -6.12 4.97
CA VAL A 319 22.43 -4.69 5.10
C VAL A 319 21.18 -3.82 4.94
N THR A 320 20.37 -4.07 3.92
CA THR A 320 19.12 -3.31 3.70
C THR A 320 18.12 -3.55 4.82
N LEU A 321 17.96 -4.77 5.34
CA LEU A 321 17.13 -5.03 6.51
C LEU A 321 17.63 -4.22 7.73
N GLY A 322 18.94 -4.23 8.00
CA GLY A 322 19.54 -3.46 9.09
C GLY A 322 19.30 -1.96 8.95
N LEU A 323 19.50 -1.39 7.76
CA LEU A 323 19.19 0.01 7.46
C LEU A 323 17.70 0.33 7.62
N GLY A 324 16.83 -0.59 7.25
CA GLY A 324 15.38 -0.47 7.44
C GLY A 324 14.98 -0.43 8.91
N ILE A 325 15.54 -1.31 9.74
CA ILE A 325 15.31 -1.32 11.20
C ILE A 325 15.91 -0.09 11.86
N LEU A 326 17.11 0.35 11.47
CA LEU A 326 17.70 1.59 11.97
C LEU A 326 16.83 2.80 11.64
N SER A 327 16.33 2.88 10.39
CA SER A 327 15.41 3.94 9.96
C SER A 327 14.08 3.90 10.70
N LEU A 328 13.57 2.70 11.02
CA LEU A 328 12.38 2.50 11.85
C LEU A 328 12.60 3.05 13.26
N ILE A 329 13.72 2.69 13.90
CA ILE A 329 14.06 3.16 15.24
C ILE A 329 14.21 4.68 15.24
N LEU A 330 14.94 5.25 14.27
CA LEU A 330 15.11 6.69 14.11
C LEU A 330 13.76 7.40 13.97
N TYR A 331 12.87 6.86 13.14
CA TYR A 331 11.53 7.41 12.98
C TYR A 331 10.73 7.36 14.28
N TYR A 332 10.70 6.21 14.98
CA TYR A 332 9.92 6.06 16.20
C TYR A 332 10.50 6.80 17.41
N ALA A 333 11.82 6.96 17.48
CA ALA A 333 12.51 7.65 18.56
C ALA A 333 12.49 9.17 18.41
N CYS A 334 12.71 9.71 17.20
CA CYS A 334 12.90 11.14 16.99
C CYS A 334 11.71 11.84 16.35
N PHE A 335 10.93 11.14 15.52
CA PHE A 335 9.98 11.77 14.61
C PHE A 335 8.53 11.32 14.76
N HIS A 336 8.27 10.25 15.52
CA HIS A 336 6.92 9.75 15.69
C HIS A 336 6.10 10.76 16.52
N PRO A 337 4.98 11.29 15.97
CA PRO A 337 4.28 12.41 16.57
C PRO A 337 3.74 12.18 17.99
N THR A 338 3.64 10.93 18.43
CA THR A 338 3.23 10.58 19.80
C THR A 338 4.27 10.95 20.86
N LEU A 339 5.55 11.13 20.51
CA LEU A 339 6.55 11.60 21.48
C LEU A 339 6.29 13.04 21.96
N HIS A 340 5.60 13.84 21.14
CA HIS A 340 5.23 15.22 21.44
C HIS A 340 3.77 15.39 21.91
N ALA A 341 3.04 14.29 22.11
CA ALA A 341 1.65 14.28 22.57
C ALA A 341 1.51 13.82 24.04
N ILE A 342 2.59 13.88 24.83
CA ILE A 342 2.51 13.74 26.30
C ILE A 342 1.87 15.03 26.81
N GLY A 343 0.54 15.10 26.79
CA GLY A 343 -0.20 16.27 27.27
C GLY A 343 -1.65 16.39 26.83
N GLN A 344 -2.11 15.59 25.86
CA GLN A 344 -3.54 15.55 25.52
C GLN A 344 -4.05 14.12 25.53
N THR A 345 -4.80 13.80 26.58
CA THR A 345 -5.83 12.76 26.59
C THR A 345 -6.88 13.10 25.53
N SER A 346 -6.57 12.86 24.27
CA SER A 346 -7.56 12.80 23.21
C SER A 346 -7.62 11.36 22.73
N GLU A 347 -8.74 10.70 23.00
CA GLU A 347 -9.09 9.42 22.39
C GLU A 347 -9.00 9.58 20.87
N ASP A 348 -8.06 8.86 20.27
CA ASP A 348 -7.71 9.02 18.87
C ASP A 348 -8.36 7.92 18.04
N VAL A 349 -9.21 8.36 17.11
CA VAL A 349 -10.15 7.56 16.32
C VAL A 349 -9.45 6.57 15.38
N VAL A 350 -10.14 5.44 15.21
CA VAL A 350 -9.88 4.21 14.43
C VAL A 350 -9.56 4.50 12.96
N ASP A 351 -8.92 3.56 12.23
CA ASP A 351 -9.03 3.51 10.77
C ASP A 351 -10.47 3.10 10.43
N GLY A 352 -11.31 4.12 10.46
CA GLY A 352 -12.75 4.04 10.57
C GLY A 352 -13.28 5.45 10.80
N ILE A 353 -14.36 5.77 10.11
CA ILE A 353 -14.90 7.12 9.90
C ILE A 353 -14.85 7.96 11.19
N PRO A 354 -13.92 8.95 11.34
CA PRO A 354 -14.01 9.98 12.39
C PRO A 354 -15.00 11.07 11.98
N GLY A 355 -16.09 10.66 11.33
CA GLY A 355 -17.12 11.50 10.72
C GLY A 355 -17.21 11.42 9.19
N ARG A 356 -18.36 11.34 8.52
CA ARG A 356 -19.77 11.64 8.87
C ARG A 356 -20.01 12.73 9.95
N ILE A 357 -19.01 13.55 10.26
CA ILE A 357 -19.12 14.75 11.10
C ILE A 357 -19.53 15.86 10.15
N GLN A 358 -20.79 15.77 9.72
CA GLN A 358 -21.65 16.92 9.44
C GLN A 358 -23.13 16.53 9.30
N ARG A 359 -23.59 15.44 9.91
CA ARG A 359 -24.98 15.43 10.42
C ARG A 359 -24.94 16.15 11.76
N PHE A 360 -25.79 17.16 11.96
CA PHE A 360 -25.83 18.11 13.09
C PHE A 360 -25.04 19.43 12.92
N LEU A 361 -25.06 20.01 11.71
CA LEU A 361 -25.23 21.46 11.61
C LEU A 361 -26.54 21.77 10.89
N MET A 362 -27.64 21.52 11.59
CA MET A 362 -28.90 22.23 11.45
C MET A 362 -29.51 22.29 12.86
N PRO A 363 -29.96 23.45 13.32
CA PRO A 363 -31.39 23.63 13.51
C PRO A 363 -32.11 23.63 12.15
#